data_AF-K6DSQ1-F1
#
_entry.id   AF-K6DSQ1-F1
#
_cell.length_a   1.000
_cell.length_b   1.000
_cell.length_c   1.000
_cell.angle_alpha   90.00
_cell.angle_beta   90.00
_cell.angle_gamma   90.00
#
_symmetry.space_group_name_H-M   'P 1'
#
loop_
_entity.id
_entity.type
_entity.pdbx_description
1 polymer ?
#
loop_
_entity_poly.entity_id
_entity_poly.type
_entity_poly.pdbx_seq_one_letter_code
_entity_poly.pdbx_strand_id
1 'polypeptide(L)'
;MELLGLHHISILTGKAERNYEFYTKTLGMRLVKKTVNQDNTESYHLFYADAEGTPGTDVTFFDIPGLGQSYRGTSDISFVSLRVKNSDSLLFWKERFQQYGVEHDEIQKRANRDTLAFRDLEGTRLILVADNGEKGVRAGVPWQREDIPLEHAIIGLGPVTLTVGISEPTIGVLTEVMGFRLVGSYPSPEGNYPDILVYATGGGGSGAEVHIETRPDLPKARLGRGGVHHVAFRVPNEEEYDQWAMRLKEYRLPNSGKVERYYFKALYFREPNGILFELSTDTPGFATDEPMETMGEKLALPPFLEPKRKEIEEKLRPLILK
;
A
#
# COMPACT_ATOMS: atom_id res chain seq x y z
N MET A 1 7.10 -0.77 -21.94
CA MET A 1 7.42 -0.28 -20.59
C MET A 1 6.43 0.79 -20.17
N GLU A 2 5.32 0.36 -19.59
CA GLU A 2 4.39 1.24 -18.88
C GLU A 2 3.88 0.52 -17.62
N LEU A 3 3.91 1.21 -16.48
CA LEU A 3 3.36 0.70 -15.22
C LEU A 3 1.84 0.88 -15.21
N LEU A 4 1.11 -0.11 -14.70
CA LEU A 4 -0.36 -0.12 -14.76
C LEU A 4 -1.04 0.68 -13.63
N GLY A 5 -0.33 0.93 -12.53
CA GLY A 5 -0.84 1.58 -11.33
C GLY A 5 -0.15 1.09 -10.06
N LEU A 6 -0.72 1.35 -8.90
CA LEU A 6 -0.22 0.76 -7.64
C LEU A 6 -0.48 -0.74 -7.63
N HIS A 7 0.48 -1.51 -7.10
CA HIS A 7 0.34 -2.94 -6.87
C HIS A 7 -0.05 -3.19 -5.42
N HIS A 8 0.80 -2.82 -4.47
CA HIS A 8 0.56 -3.03 -3.05
C HIS A 8 1.32 -2.01 -2.21
N ILE A 9 0.95 -1.90 -0.93
CA ILE A 9 1.70 -1.10 0.05
C ILE A 9 2.02 -1.97 1.26
N SER A 10 3.26 -1.91 1.74
CA SER A 10 3.69 -2.69 2.91
C SER A 10 4.00 -1.78 4.09
N ILE A 11 3.40 -2.07 5.24
CA ILE A 11 3.49 -1.29 6.49
C ILE A 11 4.12 -2.16 7.59
N LEU A 12 4.74 -1.52 8.58
CA LEU A 12 5.25 -2.23 9.75
C LEU A 12 4.23 -2.18 10.89
N THR A 13 3.94 -3.32 11.51
CA THR A 13 3.12 -3.42 12.71
C THR A 13 3.92 -4.05 13.85
N GLY A 14 3.66 -3.62 15.08
CA GLY A 14 4.13 -4.33 16.28
C GLY A 14 3.02 -5.09 17.00
N LYS A 15 1.81 -5.14 16.43
CA LYS A 15 0.58 -5.60 17.08
C LYS A 15 -0.35 -6.31 16.09
N ALA A 16 0.10 -7.39 15.46
CA ALA A 16 -0.65 -8.04 14.39
C ALA A 16 -2.11 -8.43 14.71
N GLU A 17 -2.44 -8.80 15.95
CA GLU A 17 -3.83 -9.09 16.35
C GLU A 17 -4.73 -7.85 16.25
N ARG A 18 -4.26 -6.72 16.76
CA ARG A 18 -5.00 -5.45 16.71
C ARG A 18 -5.03 -4.89 15.28
N ASN A 19 -3.97 -5.11 14.53
CA ASN A 19 -3.92 -4.83 13.10
C ASN A 19 -5.02 -5.63 12.37
N TYR A 20 -5.08 -6.95 12.58
CA TYR A 20 -6.12 -7.80 12.00
C TYR A 20 -7.53 -7.34 12.36
N GLU A 21 -7.80 -7.04 13.63
CA GLU A 21 -9.09 -6.51 14.07
C GLU A 21 -9.44 -5.20 13.34
N PHE A 22 -8.49 -4.27 13.21
CA PHE A 22 -8.72 -3.00 12.53
C PHE A 22 -9.00 -3.21 11.03
N TYR A 23 -8.11 -3.87 10.30
CA TYR A 23 -8.22 -4.00 8.84
C TYR A 23 -9.36 -4.91 8.41
N THR A 24 -9.74 -5.93 9.21
CA THR A 24 -10.85 -6.83 8.85
C THR A 24 -12.20 -6.49 9.48
N LYS A 25 -12.25 -5.95 10.70
CA LYS A 25 -13.52 -5.65 11.39
C LYS A 25 -13.88 -4.17 11.26
N THR A 26 -12.91 -3.27 11.38
CA THR A 26 -13.19 -1.82 11.22
C THR A 26 -13.30 -1.46 9.75
N LEU A 27 -12.29 -1.78 8.94
CA LEU A 27 -12.23 -1.46 7.52
C LEU A 27 -12.90 -2.50 6.60
N GLY A 28 -13.25 -3.68 7.13
CA GLY A 28 -13.95 -4.71 6.36
C GLY A 28 -13.15 -5.33 5.21
N MET A 29 -11.83 -5.17 5.18
CA MET A 29 -10.99 -5.79 4.16
C MET A 29 -10.84 -7.30 4.43
N ARG A 30 -10.57 -8.06 3.37
CA ARG A 30 -10.36 -9.50 3.48
C ARG A 30 -8.89 -9.79 3.80
N LEU A 31 -8.60 -10.59 4.83
CA LEU A 31 -7.26 -11.20 4.96
C LEU A 31 -7.13 -12.26 3.86
N VAL A 32 -6.37 -11.95 2.81
CA VAL A 32 -6.18 -12.83 1.63
C VAL A 32 -4.96 -13.73 1.75
N LYS A 33 -3.99 -13.36 2.60
CA LYS A 33 -2.83 -14.21 2.88
C LYS A 33 -2.29 -13.97 4.27
N LYS A 34 -1.98 -15.07 4.96
CA LYS A 34 -1.20 -15.11 6.20
C LYS A 34 0.03 -15.97 5.94
N THR A 35 1.18 -15.34 5.85
CA THR A 35 2.46 -15.99 5.54
C THR A 35 3.57 -15.42 6.42
N VAL A 36 4.82 -15.67 6.09
CA VAL A 36 6.00 -15.10 6.75
C VAL A 36 6.75 -14.19 5.80
N ASN A 37 7.51 -13.25 6.35
CA ASN A 37 8.50 -12.52 5.57
C ASN A 37 9.54 -13.53 5.05
N GLN A 38 9.69 -13.62 3.72
CA GLN A 38 10.58 -14.60 3.10
C GLN A 38 12.07 -14.31 3.37
N ASP A 39 12.41 -13.05 3.71
CA ASP A 39 13.77 -12.64 4.09
C ASP A 39 14.02 -12.82 5.60
N ASN A 40 12.96 -12.89 6.41
CA ASN A 40 13.02 -13.18 7.85
C ASN A 40 11.78 -14.00 8.28
N THR A 41 11.92 -15.32 8.29
CA THR A 41 10.80 -16.24 8.55
C THR A 41 10.28 -16.21 10.00
N GLU A 42 10.86 -15.40 10.88
CA GLU A 42 10.40 -15.18 12.26
C GLU A 42 9.33 -14.08 12.36
N SER A 43 9.04 -13.39 11.25
CA SER A 43 8.02 -12.32 11.19
C SER A 43 6.84 -12.74 10.33
N TYR A 44 5.62 -12.56 10.83
CA TYR A 44 4.43 -12.72 9.99
C TYR A 44 4.39 -11.64 8.90
N HIS A 45 3.80 -12.01 7.77
CA HIS A 45 3.43 -11.11 6.68
C HIS A 45 1.95 -11.32 6.37
N LEU A 46 1.13 -10.32 6.68
CA LEU A 46 -0.32 -10.35 6.52
C LEU A 46 -0.73 -9.49 5.34
N PHE A 47 -1.65 -9.96 4.51
CA PHE A 47 -2.13 -9.26 3.31
C PHE A 47 -3.64 -9.04 3.42
N TYR A 48 -4.07 -7.78 3.38
CA TYR A 48 -5.49 -7.39 3.38
C TYR A 48 -5.84 -6.78 2.03
N ALA A 49 -6.88 -7.29 1.37
CA ALA A 49 -7.22 -6.88 0.01
C ALA A 49 -8.73 -6.87 -0.22
N ASP A 50 -9.10 -6.77 -1.50
CA ASP A 50 -10.46 -7.01 -1.98
C ASP A 50 -10.86 -8.50 -1.88
N ALA A 51 -12.00 -8.88 -2.46
CA ALA A 51 -12.49 -10.26 -2.39
C ALA A 51 -11.55 -11.28 -3.06
N GLU A 52 -10.76 -10.88 -4.05
CA GLU A 52 -9.99 -11.78 -4.91
C GLU A 52 -8.47 -11.69 -4.67
N GLY A 53 -8.00 -10.71 -3.88
CA GLY A 53 -6.59 -10.41 -3.75
C GLY A 53 -6.01 -9.74 -5.00
N THR A 54 -6.81 -8.91 -5.66
CA THR A 54 -6.45 -8.27 -6.93
C THR A 54 -5.28 -7.28 -6.73
N PRO A 55 -4.24 -7.29 -7.61
CA PRO A 55 -3.21 -6.26 -7.60
C PRO A 55 -3.79 -4.84 -7.67
N GLY A 56 -3.31 -3.97 -6.79
CA GLY A 56 -3.80 -2.62 -6.61
C GLY A 56 -4.89 -2.51 -5.54
N THR A 57 -5.11 -3.56 -4.74
CA THR A 57 -6.07 -3.53 -3.64
C THR A 57 -5.47 -3.87 -2.28
N ASP A 58 -4.25 -4.40 -2.26
CA ASP A 58 -3.67 -4.97 -1.07
C ASP A 58 -2.81 -4.00 -0.26
N VAL A 59 -3.09 -3.99 1.04
CA VAL A 59 -2.27 -3.38 2.08
C VAL A 59 -1.71 -4.53 2.92
N THR A 60 -0.39 -4.56 3.08
CA THR A 60 0.33 -5.67 3.71
C THR A 60 1.06 -5.20 4.95
N PHE A 61 1.31 -6.12 5.88
CA PHE A 61 1.92 -5.81 7.17
C PHE A 61 3.00 -6.82 7.54
N PHE A 62 4.20 -6.33 7.85
CA PHE A 62 5.23 -7.10 8.53
C PHE A 62 5.05 -6.98 10.04
N ASP A 63 4.84 -8.10 10.74
CA ASP A 63 4.74 -8.15 12.20
C ASP A 63 6.11 -8.25 12.83
N ILE A 64 6.55 -7.15 13.46
CA ILE A 64 7.84 -7.04 14.14
C ILE A 64 7.56 -6.69 15.61
N PRO A 65 7.43 -7.71 16.48
CA PRO A 65 7.17 -7.49 17.90
C PRO A 65 8.24 -6.59 18.55
N GLY A 66 7.79 -5.64 19.38
CA GLY A 66 8.69 -4.71 20.07
C GLY A 66 9.23 -3.57 19.20
N LEU A 67 8.78 -3.45 17.94
CA LEU A 67 9.16 -2.33 17.08
C LEU A 67 8.73 -0.98 17.69
N GLY A 68 9.68 -0.04 17.76
CA GLY A 68 9.43 1.32 18.22
C GLY A 68 8.47 2.08 17.31
N GLN A 69 7.90 3.20 17.80
CA GLN A 69 7.02 4.04 17.01
C GLN A 69 7.73 4.72 15.83
N SER A 70 7.02 4.90 14.73
CA SER A 70 7.48 5.74 13.63
C SER A 70 7.53 7.22 14.04
N TYR A 71 8.53 7.95 13.56
CA TYR A 71 8.63 9.41 13.68
C TYR A 71 8.54 10.02 12.29
N ARG A 72 7.54 10.88 12.09
CA ARG A 72 7.23 11.52 10.81
C ARG A 72 8.33 12.49 10.38
N GLY A 73 8.47 12.67 9.07
CA GLY A 73 9.47 13.54 8.49
C GLY A 73 9.49 13.47 6.96
N THR A 74 10.58 13.95 6.37
CA THR A 74 10.93 13.74 4.96
C THR A 74 11.43 12.32 4.71
N SER A 75 11.55 11.93 3.43
CA SER A 75 11.93 10.57 3.02
C SER A 75 10.89 9.52 3.45
N ASP A 76 9.62 9.91 3.43
CA ASP A 76 8.51 9.13 3.99
C ASP A 76 7.42 8.88 2.95
N ILE A 77 6.79 7.71 3.04
CA ILE A 77 5.49 7.47 2.41
C ILE A 77 4.46 7.90 3.45
N SER A 78 4.02 9.15 3.36
CA SER A 78 3.35 9.82 4.47
C SER A 78 1.87 9.49 4.60
N PHE A 79 1.20 9.18 3.49
CA PHE A 79 -0.20 8.77 3.45
C PHE A 79 -0.44 7.63 2.46
N VAL A 80 -1.30 6.71 2.87
CA VAL A 80 -1.82 5.61 2.05
C VAL A 80 -3.29 5.84 1.80
N SER A 81 -3.72 5.94 0.54
CA SER A 81 -5.15 6.09 0.26
C SER A 81 -5.81 4.77 -0.10
N LEU A 82 -7.09 4.65 0.22
CA LEU A 82 -7.99 3.56 -0.13
C LEU A 82 -9.21 4.14 -0.84
N ARG A 83 -9.62 3.54 -1.94
CA ARG A 83 -10.75 3.98 -2.75
C ARG A 83 -12.05 3.47 -2.15
N VAL A 84 -13.06 4.32 -2.16
CA VAL A 84 -14.46 3.95 -1.93
C VAL A 84 -15.29 4.44 -3.11
N LYS A 85 -16.45 3.81 -3.33
CA LYS A 85 -17.25 4.02 -4.55
C LYS A 85 -17.55 5.48 -4.86
N ASN A 86 -17.97 6.27 -3.86
CA ASN A 86 -18.41 7.64 -4.06
C ASN A 86 -18.35 8.47 -2.77
N SER A 87 -18.74 9.75 -2.86
CA SER A 87 -18.77 10.67 -1.72
C SER A 87 -19.77 10.23 -0.62
N ASP A 88 -20.87 9.57 -0.98
CA ASP A 88 -21.84 9.05 0.02
C ASP A 88 -21.19 7.98 0.91
N SER A 89 -20.32 7.14 0.34
CA SER A 89 -19.53 6.19 1.13
C SER A 89 -18.64 6.88 2.16
N LEU A 90 -18.12 8.07 1.89
CA LEU A 90 -17.34 8.82 2.89
C LEU A 90 -18.18 9.25 4.09
N LEU A 91 -19.47 9.55 3.89
CA LEU A 91 -20.40 9.85 4.99
C LEU A 91 -20.62 8.62 5.87
N PHE A 92 -20.88 7.46 5.25
CA PHE A 92 -20.96 6.18 5.96
C PHE A 92 -19.69 5.90 6.77
N TRP A 93 -18.51 6.08 6.16
CA TRP A 93 -17.23 5.85 6.83
C TRP A 93 -16.97 6.82 7.98
N LYS A 94 -17.37 8.09 7.83
CA LYS A 94 -17.26 9.07 8.91
C LYS A 94 -18.11 8.64 10.12
N GLU A 95 -19.36 8.27 9.91
CA GLU A 95 -20.24 7.79 10.98
C GLU A 95 -19.71 6.51 11.63
N ARG A 96 -19.23 5.56 10.81
CA ARG A 96 -18.61 4.33 11.31
C ARG A 96 -17.36 4.63 12.14
N PHE A 97 -16.47 5.50 11.67
CA PHE A 97 -15.28 5.88 12.42
C PHE A 97 -15.63 6.56 13.75
N GLN A 98 -16.69 7.35 13.82
CA GLN A 98 -17.21 7.89 15.08
C GLN A 98 -17.69 6.79 16.03
N GLN A 99 -18.45 5.81 15.53
CA GLN A 99 -18.95 4.68 16.33
C GLN A 99 -17.82 3.81 16.91
N TYR A 100 -16.78 3.56 16.11
CA TYR A 100 -15.64 2.72 16.50
C TYR A 100 -14.52 3.51 17.21
N GLY A 101 -14.67 4.83 17.38
CA GLY A 101 -13.66 5.68 18.02
C GLY A 101 -12.35 5.78 17.23
N VAL A 102 -12.42 5.68 15.90
CA VAL A 102 -11.26 5.84 15.00
C VAL A 102 -10.95 7.33 14.87
N GLU A 103 -9.69 7.72 15.04
CA GLU A 103 -9.26 9.11 14.81
C GLU A 103 -9.37 9.46 13.33
N HIS A 104 -10.19 10.46 13.00
CA HIS A 104 -10.44 10.89 11.63
C HIS A 104 -10.63 12.41 11.56
N ASP A 105 -10.32 12.96 10.39
CA ASP A 105 -10.50 14.38 10.08
C ASP A 105 -11.91 14.62 9.48
N GLU A 106 -12.20 15.85 9.08
CA GLU A 106 -13.39 16.18 8.30
C GLU A 106 -13.26 15.76 6.84
N ILE A 107 -14.40 15.62 6.14
CA ILE A 107 -14.39 15.38 4.70
C ILE A 107 -13.88 16.64 4.01
N GLN A 108 -12.85 16.50 3.19
CA GLN A 108 -12.19 17.60 2.50
C GLN A 108 -11.79 17.21 1.07
N LYS A 109 -11.59 18.22 0.22
CA LYS A 109 -11.12 17.99 -1.15
C LYS A 109 -9.60 17.87 -1.21
N ARG A 110 -9.10 16.86 -1.92
CA ARG A 110 -7.68 16.69 -2.32
C ARG A 110 -7.66 16.26 -3.78
N ALA A 111 -6.87 16.95 -4.61
CA ALA A 111 -6.84 16.71 -6.06
C ALA A 111 -8.26 16.64 -6.69
N ASN A 112 -9.15 17.57 -6.32
CA ASN A 112 -10.56 17.63 -6.75
C ASN A 112 -11.48 16.47 -6.31
N ARG A 113 -10.99 15.53 -5.49
CA ARG A 113 -11.78 14.40 -4.96
C ARG A 113 -12.15 14.65 -3.50
N ASP A 114 -13.35 14.24 -3.10
CA ASP A 114 -13.71 14.21 -1.69
C ASP A 114 -12.90 13.11 -0.99
N THR A 115 -12.39 13.42 0.18
CA THR A 115 -11.51 12.53 0.95
C THR A 115 -11.80 12.60 2.44
N LEU A 116 -11.57 11.49 3.15
CA LEU A 116 -11.66 11.39 4.60
C LEU A 116 -10.35 10.80 5.13
N ALA A 117 -9.52 11.63 5.75
CA ALA A 117 -8.27 11.18 6.36
C ALA A 117 -8.54 10.57 7.75
N PHE A 118 -7.80 9.52 8.10
CA PHE A 118 -7.93 8.82 9.38
C PHE A 118 -6.62 8.15 9.80
N ARG A 119 -6.57 7.63 11.03
CA ARG A 119 -5.41 6.91 11.55
C ARG A 119 -5.79 5.54 12.09
N ASP A 120 -4.92 4.56 11.84
CA ASP A 120 -5.04 3.25 12.45
C ASP A 120 -4.56 3.26 13.92
N LEU A 121 -4.61 2.09 14.56
CA LEU A 121 -4.24 1.92 15.98
C LEU A 121 -2.75 2.14 16.28
N GLU A 122 -1.90 2.21 15.26
CA GLU A 122 -0.46 2.45 15.38
C GLU A 122 -0.03 3.80 14.78
N GLY A 123 -1.00 4.62 14.35
CA GLY A 123 -0.79 5.97 13.86
C GLY A 123 -0.42 6.05 12.38
N THR A 124 -0.57 4.96 11.61
CA THR A 124 -0.51 5.01 10.14
C THR A 124 -1.55 6.01 9.65
N ARG A 125 -1.14 6.91 8.77
CA ARG A 125 -2.05 7.90 8.18
C ARG A 125 -2.64 7.34 6.90
N LEU A 126 -3.95 7.19 6.90
CA LEU A 126 -4.71 6.70 5.75
C LEU A 126 -5.69 7.76 5.25
N ILE A 127 -6.14 7.61 4.01
CA ILE A 127 -7.15 8.47 3.39
C ILE A 127 -8.16 7.60 2.65
N LEU A 128 -9.45 7.73 2.94
CA LEU A 128 -10.48 7.25 2.03
C LEU A 128 -10.69 8.29 0.93
N VAL A 129 -10.67 7.87 -0.33
CA VAL A 129 -10.92 8.73 -1.50
C VAL A 129 -12.15 8.26 -2.26
N ALA A 130 -13.08 9.19 -2.53
CA ALA A 130 -14.25 8.91 -3.34
C ALA A 130 -13.85 8.79 -4.81
N ASP A 131 -14.07 7.59 -5.37
CA ASP A 131 -13.73 7.28 -6.75
C ASP A 131 -14.69 7.92 -7.77
N ASN A 132 -15.98 8.01 -7.41
CA ASN A 132 -17.03 8.67 -8.20
C ASN A 132 -17.09 8.22 -9.68
N GLY A 133 -16.69 6.98 -9.98
CA GLY A 133 -16.71 6.41 -11.33
C GLY A 133 -15.70 7.03 -12.28
N GLU A 134 -14.60 7.58 -11.76
CA GLU A 134 -13.52 8.16 -12.56
C GLU A 134 -12.90 7.12 -13.51
N LYS A 135 -12.51 7.57 -14.72
CA LYS A 135 -11.75 6.73 -15.65
C LYS A 135 -10.34 6.51 -15.12
N GLY A 136 -9.86 5.27 -15.18
CA GLY A 136 -8.50 4.94 -14.76
C GLY A 136 -8.36 3.47 -14.39
N VAL A 137 -7.49 3.19 -13.41
CA VAL A 137 -7.35 1.85 -12.83
C VAL A 137 -8.71 1.34 -12.34
N ARG A 138 -9.11 0.18 -12.85
CA ARG A 138 -10.37 -0.48 -12.49
C ARG A 138 -10.41 -0.74 -10.98
N ALA A 139 -11.58 -0.53 -10.39
CA ALA A 139 -11.86 -0.95 -9.02
C ALA A 139 -11.74 -2.48 -8.86
N GLY A 140 -11.29 -2.92 -7.68
CA GLY A 140 -11.31 -4.32 -7.26
C GLY A 140 -12.73 -4.85 -7.03
N VAL A 141 -12.81 -6.10 -6.59
CA VAL A 141 -14.08 -6.78 -6.28
C VAL A 141 -14.41 -6.58 -4.80
N PRO A 142 -15.46 -5.81 -4.47
CA PRO A 142 -15.79 -5.52 -3.08
C PRO A 142 -16.00 -6.78 -2.24
N TRP A 143 -15.42 -6.82 -1.04
CA TRP A 143 -15.61 -7.93 -0.11
C TRP A 143 -16.90 -7.75 0.71
N GLN A 144 -17.79 -8.75 0.68
CA GLN A 144 -19.04 -8.70 1.42
C GLN A 144 -18.78 -8.85 2.93
N ARG A 145 -19.34 -7.92 3.70
CA ARG A 145 -19.45 -7.99 5.16
C ARG A 145 -20.90 -7.78 5.57
N GLU A 146 -21.31 -8.35 6.70
CA GLU A 146 -22.67 -8.14 7.22
C GLU A 146 -22.88 -6.70 7.69
N ASP A 147 -21.84 -6.09 8.27
CA ASP A 147 -21.86 -4.79 8.91
C ASP A 147 -21.38 -3.63 8.03
N ILE A 148 -21.00 -3.92 6.78
CA ILE A 148 -20.60 -2.92 5.77
C ILE A 148 -21.29 -3.26 4.44
N PRO A 149 -22.26 -2.44 4.00
CA PRO A 149 -22.89 -2.61 2.69
C PRO A 149 -21.87 -2.58 1.54
N LEU A 150 -22.07 -3.40 0.49
CA LEU A 150 -21.15 -3.50 -0.65
C LEU A 150 -20.88 -2.16 -1.35
N GLU A 151 -21.85 -1.25 -1.35
CA GLU A 151 -21.72 0.08 -1.94
C GLU A 151 -20.75 1.01 -1.19
N HIS A 152 -20.46 0.70 0.07
CA HIS A 152 -19.51 1.43 0.92
C HIS A 152 -18.20 0.71 1.15
N ALA A 153 -18.07 -0.54 0.69
CA ALA A 153 -16.84 -1.31 0.81
C ALA A 153 -15.65 -0.60 0.13
N ILE A 154 -14.45 -0.88 0.66
CA ILE A 154 -13.19 -0.44 0.07
C ILE A 154 -12.95 -1.22 -1.22
N ILE A 155 -12.60 -0.51 -2.29
CA ILE A 155 -12.51 -1.07 -3.65
C ILE A 155 -11.10 -1.05 -4.23
N GLY A 156 -10.10 -0.67 -3.43
CA GLY A 156 -8.69 -0.78 -3.81
C GLY A 156 -7.82 0.35 -3.23
N LEU A 157 -6.56 0.38 -3.63
CA LEU A 157 -5.62 1.45 -3.31
C LEU A 157 -5.97 2.72 -4.10
N GLY A 158 -5.87 3.86 -3.42
CA GLY A 158 -5.89 5.19 -4.02
C GLY A 158 -4.48 5.80 -4.08
N PRO A 159 -4.36 7.14 -4.19
CA PRO A 159 -3.07 7.78 -4.33
C PRO A 159 -2.17 7.54 -3.12
N VAL A 160 -0.88 7.35 -3.35
CA VAL A 160 0.14 7.35 -2.30
C VAL A 160 0.75 8.75 -2.19
N THR A 161 0.99 9.26 -0.99
CA THR A 161 1.69 10.53 -0.79
C THR A 161 3.10 10.31 -0.30
N LEU A 162 4.06 10.93 -0.96
CA LEU A 162 5.47 10.97 -0.59
C LEU A 162 5.77 12.34 -0.01
N THR A 163 6.30 12.38 1.22
CA THR A 163 6.80 13.62 1.81
C THR A 163 8.32 13.65 1.70
N VAL A 164 8.85 14.63 0.97
CA VAL A 164 10.26 14.74 0.62
C VAL A 164 10.81 16.12 0.97
N GLY A 165 12.12 16.21 1.25
CA GLY A 165 12.75 17.50 1.53
C GLY A 165 13.01 18.30 0.26
N ILE A 166 13.39 17.60 -0.82
CA ILE A 166 13.68 18.16 -2.14
C ILE A 166 12.96 17.28 -3.16
N SER A 167 12.03 17.84 -3.94
CA SER A 167 11.14 17.06 -4.82
C SER A 167 11.77 16.65 -6.14
N GLU A 168 12.68 17.48 -6.68
CA GLU A 168 13.21 17.36 -8.04
C GLU A 168 13.84 15.98 -8.33
N PRO A 169 14.63 15.36 -7.43
CA PRO A 169 15.16 14.04 -7.66
C PRO A 169 14.09 12.94 -7.74
N THR A 170 13.07 13.00 -6.87
CA THR A 170 11.95 12.04 -6.89
C THR A 170 11.11 12.22 -8.15
N ILE A 171 10.86 13.47 -8.56
CA ILE A 171 10.19 13.79 -9.83
C ILE A 171 10.96 13.19 -11.00
N GLY A 172 12.27 13.37 -11.07
CA GLY A 172 13.10 12.80 -12.15
C GLY A 172 13.04 11.27 -12.20
N VAL A 173 12.97 10.58 -11.06
CA VAL A 173 12.74 9.13 -11.04
C VAL A 173 11.34 8.79 -11.57
N LEU A 174 10.30 9.47 -11.08
CA LEU A 174 8.94 9.19 -11.54
C LEU A 174 8.80 9.42 -13.05
N THR A 175 9.32 10.52 -13.59
CA THR A 175 9.15 10.86 -15.02
C THR A 175 10.14 10.12 -15.91
N GLU A 176 11.44 10.31 -15.71
CA GLU A 176 12.47 9.82 -16.64
C GLU A 176 12.68 8.32 -16.51
N VAL A 177 12.56 7.78 -15.30
CA VAL A 177 12.73 6.33 -15.07
C VAL A 177 11.39 5.63 -15.16
N MET A 178 10.35 6.07 -14.46
CA MET A 178 9.12 5.27 -14.32
C MET A 178 8.01 5.66 -15.32
N GLY A 179 8.18 6.71 -16.12
CA GLY A 179 7.22 7.11 -17.15
C GLY A 179 5.95 7.77 -16.62
N PHE A 180 5.94 8.22 -15.36
CA PHE A 180 4.82 8.97 -14.80
C PHE A 180 4.70 10.34 -15.47
N ARG A 181 3.48 10.88 -15.44
CA ARG A 181 3.11 12.16 -16.06
C ARG A 181 2.52 13.07 -14.99
N LEU A 182 2.92 14.33 -14.97
CA LEU A 182 2.27 15.35 -14.13
C LEU A 182 0.84 15.55 -14.64
N VAL A 183 -0.15 15.33 -13.78
CA VAL A 183 -1.58 15.44 -14.13
C VAL A 183 -2.31 16.52 -13.35
N GLY A 184 -1.68 17.10 -12.32
CA GLY A 184 -2.26 18.20 -11.57
C GLY A 184 -1.45 18.58 -10.35
N SER A 185 -2.02 19.48 -9.56
CA SER A 185 -1.52 19.86 -8.25
C SER A 185 -2.67 20.34 -7.36
N TYR A 186 -2.44 20.39 -6.05
CA TYR A 186 -3.39 20.98 -5.10
C TYR A 186 -2.66 21.56 -3.87
N PRO A 187 -3.24 22.55 -3.16
CA PRO A 187 -2.59 23.18 -2.03
C PRO A 187 -2.20 22.19 -0.92
N SER A 188 -1.03 22.40 -0.30
CA SER A 188 -0.65 21.64 0.90
C SER A 188 -1.64 21.92 2.04
N PRO A 189 -2.10 20.89 2.77
CA PRO A 189 -2.96 21.09 3.95
C PRO A 189 -2.20 21.71 5.14
N GLU A 190 -0.87 21.78 5.07
CA GLU A 190 0.00 22.19 6.17
C GLU A 190 0.36 23.68 6.10
N GLY A 191 -0.28 24.45 5.21
CA GLY A 191 -0.13 25.90 5.09
C GLY A 191 0.70 26.32 3.88
N ASN A 192 1.58 27.32 4.07
CA ASN A 192 2.33 27.98 3.00
C ASN A 192 3.56 27.17 2.54
N TYR A 193 3.33 25.94 2.09
CA TYR A 193 4.32 25.10 1.41
C TYR A 193 3.99 25.01 -0.09
N PRO A 194 4.92 24.54 -0.94
CA PRO A 194 4.61 24.28 -2.34
C PRO A 194 3.38 23.38 -2.50
N ASP A 195 2.63 23.59 -3.57
CA ASP A 195 1.51 22.73 -3.91
C ASP A 195 1.97 21.28 -4.02
N ILE A 196 1.11 20.37 -3.57
CA ILE A 196 1.32 18.93 -3.74
C ILE A 196 1.15 18.61 -5.21
N LEU A 197 2.18 18.03 -5.81
CA LEU A 197 2.20 17.66 -7.23
C LEU A 197 1.63 16.25 -7.42
N VAL A 198 0.77 16.07 -8.41
CA VAL A 198 0.10 14.79 -8.70
C VAL A 198 0.66 14.18 -9.97
N TYR A 199 1.30 13.03 -9.84
CA TYR A 199 1.84 12.24 -10.95
C TYR A 199 1.05 10.97 -11.14
N ALA A 200 0.75 10.59 -12.39
CA ALA A 200 0.02 9.37 -12.71
C ALA A 200 0.75 8.50 -13.75
N THR A 201 0.56 7.19 -13.67
CA THR A 201 1.02 6.20 -14.65
C THR A 201 -0.16 5.45 -15.29
N GLY A 202 0.10 4.69 -16.34
CA GLY A 202 -0.87 3.75 -16.93
C GLY A 202 -2.17 4.43 -17.36
N GLY A 203 -3.31 3.82 -17.04
CA GLY A 203 -4.63 4.38 -17.32
C GLY A 203 -4.99 5.63 -16.50
N GLY A 204 -4.18 6.00 -15.50
CA GLY A 204 -4.45 7.12 -14.60
C GLY A 204 -5.56 6.81 -13.58
N GLY A 205 -6.16 7.88 -13.06
CA GLY A 205 -7.14 7.84 -11.98
C GLY A 205 -6.50 7.56 -10.62
N SER A 206 -7.32 7.64 -9.57
CA SER A 206 -6.87 7.59 -8.18
C SER A 206 -6.03 6.36 -7.81
N GLY A 207 -6.20 5.21 -8.48
CA GLY A 207 -5.41 3.98 -8.25
C GLY A 207 -4.02 3.93 -8.92
N ALA A 208 -3.62 4.99 -9.64
CA ALA A 208 -2.34 5.06 -10.35
C ALA A 208 -1.52 6.31 -10.00
N GLU A 209 -1.86 7.00 -8.91
CA GLU A 209 -1.33 8.31 -8.58
C GLU A 209 -0.29 8.27 -7.45
N VAL A 210 0.76 9.07 -7.62
CA VAL A 210 1.76 9.42 -6.61
C VAL A 210 1.68 10.93 -6.40
N HIS A 211 1.44 11.33 -5.16
CA HIS A 211 1.43 12.71 -4.72
C HIS A 211 2.78 13.05 -4.09
N ILE A 212 3.39 14.18 -4.47
CA ILE A 212 4.64 14.65 -3.89
C ILE A 212 4.38 15.90 -3.06
N GLU A 213 4.60 15.80 -1.76
CA GLU A 213 4.58 16.92 -0.82
C GLU A 213 6.02 17.33 -0.45
N THR A 214 6.39 18.56 -0.77
CA THR A 214 7.73 19.09 -0.49
C THR A 214 7.75 19.82 0.85
N ARG A 215 8.45 19.26 1.84
CA ARG A 215 8.53 19.74 3.23
C ARG A 215 9.99 19.91 3.68
N PRO A 216 10.70 20.96 3.22
CA PRO A 216 12.11 21.17 3.56
C PRO A 216 12.33 21.51 5.04
N ASP A 217 11.26 21.85 5.75
CA ASP A 217 11.25 22.19 7.18
C ASP A 217 11.26 20.97 8.11
N LEU A 218 10.90 19.78 7.60
CA LEU A 218 10.80 18.57 8.42
C LEU A 218 12.14 17.83 8.53
N PRO A 219 12.44 17.21 9.69
CA PRO A 219 13.56 16.29 9.81
C PRO A 219 13.33 15.05 8.96
N LYS A 220 14.36 14.22 8.78
CA LYS A 220 14.19 12.90 8.15
C LYS A 220 13.34 11.98 9.02
N ALA A 221 12.40 11.26 8.41
CA ALA A 221 11.58 10.28 9.11
C ALA A 221 12.41 9.13 9.68
N ARG A 222 11.92 8.54 10.78
CA ARG A 222 12.46 7.31 11.36
C ARG A 222 11.38 6.25 11.31
N LEU A 223 11.56 5.28 10.43
CA LEU A 223 10.61 4.20 10.22
C LEU A 223 10.48 3.32 11.47
N GLY A 224 9.24 3.02 11.85
CA GLY A 224 8.87 2.15 12.96
C GLY A 224 7.44 1.64 12.75
N ARG A 225 6.80 1.10 13.79
CA ARG A 225 5.40 0.65 13.70
C ARG A 225 4.49 1.79 13.23
N GLY A 226 3.53 1.46 12.40
CA GLY A 226 2.62 2.40 11.73
C GLY A 226 3.25 3.14 10.54
N GLY A 227 4.55 2.99 10.28
CA GLY A 227 5.20 3.58 9.10
C GLY A 227 5.15 2.62 7.91
N VAL A 228 4.98 3.16 6.70
CA VAL A 228 5.00 2.35 5.47
C VAL A 228 6.43 2.16 4.98
N HIS A 229 6.77 0.90 4.75
CA HIS A 229 8.10 0.44 4.39
C HIS A 229 8.40 0.63 2.90
N HIS A 230 7.43 0.33 2.03
CA HIS A 230 7.54 0.54 0.59
C HIS A 230 6.17 0.65 -0.08
N VAL A 231 6.18 1.20 -1.30
CA VAL A 231 5.07 1.17 -2.25
C VAL A 231 5.50 0.41 -3.51
N ALA A 232 4.62 -0.46 -4.00
CA ALA A 232 4.84 -1.27 -5.17
C ALA A 232 3.99 -0.80 -6.36
N PHE A 233 4.51 -0.97 -7.58
CA PHE A 233 3.86 -0.60 -8.83
C PHE A 233 3.74 -1.80 -9.76
N ARG A 234 2.60 -1.87 -10.45
CA ARG A 234 2.22 -3.01 -11.29
C ARG A 234 3.00 -3.05 -12.59
N VAL A 235 3.66 -4.17 -12.81
CA VAL A 235 4.30 -4.55 -14.07
C VAL A 235 3.39 -5.58 -14.75
N PRO A 236 3.01 -5.37 -16.03
CA PRO A 236 1.97 -6.18 -16.66
C PRO A 236 2.34 -7.65 -16.85
N ASN A 237 3.63 -7.96 -17.02
CA ASN A 237 4.10 -9.32 -17.31
C ASN A 237 5.62 -9.46 -17.08
N GLU A 238 6.11 -10.69 -17.21
CA GLU A 238 7.53 -11.02 -17.01
C GLU A 238 8.46 -10.39 -18.07
N GLU A 239 8.00 -10.22 -19.31
CA GLU A 239 8.81 -9.56 -20.35
C GLU A 239 9.08 -8.10 -19.96
N GLU A 240 8.04 -7.37 -19.56
CA GLU A 240 8.18 -6.00 -19.06
C GLU A 240 9.01 -5.95 -17.78
N TYR A 241 8.87 -6.92 -16.88
CA TYR A 241 9.69 -7.01 -15.66
C TYR A 241 11.18 -7.09 -15.97
N ASP A 242 11.55 -7.88 -16.98
CA ASP A 242 12.92 -7.98 -17.45
C ASP A 242 13.44 -6.66 -18.03
N GLN A 243 12.60 -5.97 -18.81
CA GLN A 243 12.91 -4.66 -19.35
C GLN A 243 13.08 -3.61 -18.23
N TRP A 244 12.24 -3.63 -17.19
CA TRP A 244 12.36 -2.75 -16.02
C TRP A 244 13.68 -2.99 -15.27
N ALA A 245 14.09 -4.25 -15.09
CA ALA A 245 15.37 -4.58 -14.47
C ALA A 245 16.57 -4.06 -15.30
N MET A 246 16.47 -4.07 -16.63
CA MET A 246 17.48 -3.46 -17.51
C MET A 246 17.47 -1.93 -17.37
N ARG A 247 16.29 -1.31 -17.40
CA ARG A 247 16.13 0.15 -17.28
C ARG A 247 16.74 0.69 -15.99
N LEU A 248 16.49 0.07 -14.84
CA LEU A 248 17.10 0.51 -13.58
C LEU A 248 18.64 0.45 -13.62
N LYS A 249 19.21 -0.54 -14.31
CA LYS A 249 20.67 -0.64 -14.51
C LYS A 249 21.20 0.45 -15.44
N GLU A 250 20.49 0.78 -16.52
CA GLU A 250 20.85 1.86 -17.45
C GLU A 250 20.92 3.22 -16.73
N TYR A 251 19.94 3.49 -15.88
CA TYR A 251 19.90 4.67 -15.01
C TYR A 251 20.83 4.58 -13.78
N ARG A 252 21.57 3.47 -13.63
CA ARG A 252 22.51 3.21 -12.53
C ARG A 252 21.88 3.32 -11.14
N LEU A 253 20.60 2.97 -11.01
CA LEU A 253 19.91 2.91 -9.73
C LEU A 253 20.25 1.59 -9.01
N PRO A 254 20.83 1.63 -7.80
CA PRO A 254 21.03 0.44 -6.99
C PRO A 254 19.69 -0.24 -6.73
N ASN A 255 19.63 -1.53 -7.04
CA ASN A 255 18.41 -2.33 -6.92
C ASN A 255 18.72 -3.74 -6.41
N SER A 256 17.70 -4.43 -5.93
CA SER A 256 17.81 -5.80 -5.39
C SER A 256 18.20 -6.86 -6.44
N GLY A 257 18.16 -6.52 -7.73
CA GLY A 257 18.02 -7.53 -8.79
C GLY A 257 16.65 -8.19 -8.75
N LYS A 258 16.46 -9.20 -9.61
CA LYS A 258 15.20 -9.92 -9.73
C LYS A 258 14.95 -10.79 -8.51
N VAL A 259 13.85 -10.58 -7.80
CA VAL A 259 13.42 -11.37 -6.64
C VAL A 259 12.15 -12.16 -6.99
N GLU A 260 12.09 -13.42 -6.57
CA GLU A 260 10.92 -14.28 -6.72
C GLU A 260 10.21 -14.35 -5.36
N ARG A 261 8.99 -13.83 -5.28
CA ARG A 261 8.16 -13.84 -4.06
C ARG A 261 7.07 -14.90 -4.10
N TYR A 262 7.10 -15.80 -5.09
CA TYR A 262 6.14 -16.88 -5.35
C TYR A 262 4.77 -16.38 -5.81
N TYR A 263 4.17 -15.41 -5.11
CA TYR A 263 2.91 -14.77 -5.48
C TYR A 263 3.06 -13.74 -6.60
N PHE A 264 4.26 -13.19 -6.74
CA PHE A 264 4.67 -12.23 -7.76
C PHE A 264 6.20 -12.18 -7.84
N LYS A 265 6.73 -11.61 -8.93
CA LYS A 265 8.14 -11.23 -9.07
C LYS A 265 8.30 -9.78 -8.66
N ALA A 266 9.42 -9.46 -8.03
CA ALA A 266 9.65 -8.16 -7.42
C ALA A 266 11.06 -7.60 -7.70
N LEU A 267 11.14 -6.30 -7.93
CA LEU A 267 12.39 -5.54 -8.05
C LEU A 267 12.33 -4.32 -7.14
N TYR A 268 13.25 -4.23 -6.18
CA TYR A 268 13.28 -3.15 -5.20
C TYR A 268 14.39 -2.14 -5.52
N PHE A 269 14.11 -0.86 -5.38
CA PHE A 269 15.12 0.19 -5.48
C PHE A 269 14.73 1.41 -4.63
N ARG A 270 15.74 2.15 -4.15
CA ARG A 270 15.49 3.41 -3.44
C ARG A 270 15.63 4.58 -4.40
N GLU A 271 14.64 5.46 -4.42
CA GLU A 271 14.78 6.75 -5.10
C GLU A 271 15.69 7.70 -4.29
N PRO A 272 16.17 8.82 -4.84
CA PRO A 272 17.18 9.67 -4.20
C PRO A 272 16.82 10.25 -2.82
N ASN A 273 15.53 10.46 -2.50
CA ASN A 273 15.10 10.82 -1.15
C ASN A 273 15.10 9.61 -0.19
N GLY A 274 15.44 8.40 -0.65
CA GLY A 274 15.58 7.20 0.15
C GLY A 274 14.31 6.37 0.31
N ILE A 275 13.20 6.75 -0.32
CA ILE A 275 11.94 6.02 -0.32
C ILE A 275 12.12 4.73 -1.12
N LEU A 276 11.63 3.61 -0.57
CA LEU A 276 11.75 2.31 -1.21
C LEU A 276 10.55 2.08 -2.14
N PHE A 277 10.84 1.91 -3.43
CA PHE A 277 9.88 1.47 -4.43
C PHE A 277 10.10 0.01 -4.78
N GLU A 278 9.00 -0.63 -5.17
CA GLU A 278 9.00 -1.98 -5.72
C GLU A 278 8.29 -1.98 -7.09
N LEU A 279 8.80 -2.75 -8.04
CA LEU A 279 8.10 -3.09 -9.27
C LEU A 279 7.71 -4.57 -9.21
N SER A 280 6.41 -4.86 -9.27
CA SER A 280 5.86 -6.19 -9.01
C SER A 280 4.97 -6.68 -10.16
N THR A 281 5.12 -7.94 -10.57
CA THR A 281 4.24 -8.54 -11.59
C THR A 281 2.86 -8.86 -11.02
N ASP A 282 1.80 -8.67 -11.80
CA ASP A 282 0.43 -9.00 -11.36
C ASP A 282 0.19 -10.50 -11.13
N THR A 283 1.00 -11.37 -11.74
CA THR A 283 0.87 -12.83 -11.71
C THR A 283 2.01 -13.50 -10.93
N PRO A 284 1.78 -14.70 -10.36
CA PRO A 284 0.56 -15.53 -10.48
C PRO A 284 -0.61 -15.19 -9.52
N GLY A 285 -0.38 -14.43 -8.44
CA GLY A 285 -1.41 -14.02 -7.49
C GLY A 285 -1.66 -15.01 -6.32
N PHE A 286 -2.52 -14.63 -5.37
CA PHE A 286 -2.70 -15.33 -4.09
C PHE A 286 -3.47 -16.65 -4.15
N ALA A 287 -4.22 -16.91 -5.23
CA ALA A 287 -4.98 -18.15 -5.43
C ALA A 287 -4.11 -19.31 -5.97
N THR A 288 -2.79 -19.12 -6.03
CA THR A 288 -1.84 -20.13 -6.54
C THR A 288 -1.67 -21.31 -5.60
N ASP A 289 -1.73 -21.07 -4.28
CA ASP A 289 -1.46 -22.07 -3.23
C ASP A 289 -2.63 -22.30 -2.25
N GLU A 290 -3.66 -21.45 -2.28
CA GLU A 290 -4.87 -21.59 -1.48
C GLU A 290 -6.13 -21.36 -2.35
N PRO A 291 -7.22 -22.14 -2.15
CA PRO A 291 -8.50 -21.88 -2.80
C PRO A 291 -9.03 -20.49 -2.48
N MET A 292 -9.73 -19.87 -3.44
CA MET A 292 -10.23 -18.50 -3.30
C MET A 292 -11.23 -18.34 -2.16
N GLU A 293 -11.93 -19.39 -1.77
CA GLU A 293 -12.91 -19.39 -0.69
C GLU A 293 -12.24 -19.35 0.69
N THR A 294 -11.08 -19.98 0.84
CA THR A 294 -10.42 -20.21 2.15
C THR A 294 -9.07 -19.51 2.31
N MET A 295 -8.63 -18.71 1.32
CA MET A 295 -7.35 -18.01 1.39
C MET A 295 -7.23 -17.14 2.64
N GLY A 296 -6.03 -17.11 3.25
CA GLY A 296 -5.75 -16.33 4.46
C GLY A 296 -6.17 -17.00 5.78
N GLU A 297 -6.89 -18.12 5.76
CA GLU A 297 -7.29 -18.83 6.99
C GLU A 297 -6.10 -19.53 7.67
N LYS A 298 -5.16 -20.07 6.88
CA LYS A 298 -4.03 -20.87 7.37
C LYS A 298 -2.70 -20.13 7.14
N LEU A 299 -1.64 -20.64 7.79
CA LEU A 299 -0.28 -20.19 7.50
C LEU A 299 0.18 -20.80 6.18
N ALA A 300 0.16 -20.00 5.11
CA ALA A 300 0.68 -20.38 3.81
C ALA A 300 2.20 -20.15 3.76
N LEU A 301 2.96 -21.12 3.23
CA LEU A 301 4.39 -20.97 2.99
C LEU A 301 4.65 -21.24 1.50
N PRO A 302 5.50 -20.44 0.84
CA PRO A 302 5.90 -20.75 -0.53
C PRO A 302 6.61 -22.12 -0.57
N PRO A 303 6.57 -22.86 -1.70
CA PRO A 303 7.06 -24.24 -1.79
C PRO A 303 8.50 -24.45 -1.31
N PHE A 304 9.36 -23.43 -1.44
CA PHE A 304 10.75 -23.50 -1.00
C PHE A 304 10.92 -23.37 0.54
N LEU A 305 9.90 -22.88 1.25
CA LEU A 305 9.86 -22.81 2.72
C LEU A 305 9.10 -23.97 3.38
N GLU A 306 8.22 -24.66 2.65
CA GLU A 306 7.46 -25.81 3.17
C GLU A 306 8.32 -26.89 3.84
N PRO A 307 9.51 -27.28 3.33
CA PRO A 307 10.38 -28.25 4.03
C PRO A 307 10.81 -27.81 5.43
N LYS A 308 10.71 -26.51 5.76
CA LYS A 308 11.06 -25.92 7.04
C LYS A 308 9.84 -25.50 7.87
N ARG A 309 8.61 -25.87 7.47
CA ARG A 309 7.36 -25.44 8.13
C ARG A 309 7.40 -25.58 9.65
N LYS A 310 7.78 -26.76 10.15
CA LYS A 310 7.83 -27.01 11.60
C LYS A 310 8.79 -26.06 12.33
N GLU A 311 9.98 -25.85 11.78
CA GLU A 311 10.97 -24.91 12.35
C GLU A 311 10.45 -23.47 12.33
N ILE A 312 9.79 -23.06 11.24
CA ILE A 312 9.21 -21.73 11.10
C ILE A 312 8.08 -21.53 12.12
N GLU A 313 7.15 -22.47 12.22
CA GLU A 313 6.03 -22.41 13.16
C GLU A 313 6.48 -22.39 14.63
N GLU A 314 7.59 -23.07 14.97
CA GLU A 314 8.19 -23.04 16.32
C GLU A 314 8.84 -21.69 16.66
N LYS A 315 9.34 -20.95 15.65
CA LYS A 315 9.97 -19.64 15.83
C LYS A 315 8.98 -18.48 15.78
N LEU A 316 7.86 -18.65 15.08
CA LEU A 316 6.80 -17.66 15.06
C LEU A 316 6.19 -17.53 16.45
N ARG A 317 5.96 -16.28 16.87
CA ARG A 317 5.12 -16.06 18.05
C ARG A 317 3.70 -16.59 17.78
N PRO A 318 2.94 -17.00 18.80
CA PRO A 318 1.52 -17.28 18.63
C PRO A 318 0.78 -16.05 18.06
N LEU A 319 -0.07 -16.28 17.06
CA LEU A 319 -0.95 -15.27 16.47
C LEU A 319 -2.38 -15.79 16.47
N ILE A 320 -3.21 -15.22 17.34
CA ILE A 320 -4.62 -15.59 17.48
C ILE A 320 -5.47 -14.49 16.87
N LEU A 321 -6.03 -14.77 15.69
CA LEU A 321 -6.93 -13.87 14.97
C LEU A 321 -8.36 -14.18 15.39
N LYS A 322 -9.10 -13.19 15.90
CA LYS A 322 -10.49 -13.33 16.39
C LYS A 322 -11.48 -12.56 15.54
#